data_AF-A0A369QWP7-F1
#
_entry.id   AF-A0A369QWP7-F1
#
_cell.length_a   1.000
_cell.length_b   1.000
_cell.length_c   1.000
_cell.angle_alpha   90.00
_cell.angle_beta   90.00
_cell.angle_gamma   90.00
#
_symmetry.space_group_name_H-M   'P 1'
#
loop_
_entity.id
_entity.type
_entity.pdbx_description
1 polymer ?
#
loop_
_entity_poly.entity_id
_entity_poly.type
_entity_poly.pdbx_seq_one_letter_code
_entity_poly.pdbx_strand_id
1 'polypeptide(L)'
;MTYMTDAPTAEHPVPMSGQGHGYDAPAGLSSGQYRLRRFGGRPIVFQGTELAMAMSFTPGLPYWFEINLFRANDGSCPVCVKKFFSSSEEKDFARAWVAPSIEAALDSIETFDPAEDVPVRVSLSAGSMTPAEMEAAAMDLQAQVTNVRTHYASLVGEFLHQLDAA
;
A
#
# COMPACT_ATOMS: atom_id res chain seq x y z
N MET A 1 57.16 11.73 -3.93
CA MET A 1 56.11 10.70 -4.05
C MET A 1 55.08 10.97 -2.99
N THR A 2 53.99 11.62 -3.38
CA THR A 2 52.92 12.04 -2.47
C THR A 2 51.78 11.05 -2.65
N TYR A 3 51.44 10.32 -1.60
CA TYR A 3 50.30 9.40 -1.60
C TYR A 3 49.01 10.23 -1.61
N MET A 4 48.26 10.17 -2.72
CA MET A 4 46.85 10.55 -2.77
C MET A 4 46.03 9.40 -2.20
N THR A 5 45.45 9.61 -1.02
CA THR A 5 44.37 8.76 -0.48
C THR A 5 43.07 9.42 -0.88
N ASP A 6 42.52 9.05 -2.04
CA ASP A 6 41.14 9.38 -2.38
C ASP A 6 40.24 8.26 -1.83
N ALA A 7 39.43 8.61 -0.84
CA ALA A 7 38.34 7.77 -0.38
C ALA A 7 37.20 7.88 -1.40
N PRO A 8 36.58 6.78 -1.85
CA PRO A 8 35.40 6.89 -2.71
C PRO A 8 34.24 7.43 -1.86
N THR A 9 33.91 8.70 -2.09
CA THR A 9 32.65 9.35 -1.75
C THR A 9 31.49 8.52 -2.29
N ALA A 10 30.81 7.78 -1.41
CA ALA A 10 29.55 7.12 -1.74
C ALA A 10 28.40 8.14 -1.65
N GLU A 11 28.42 9.15 -2.54
CA GLU A 11 27.25 9.95 -2.86
C GLU A 11 26.64 9.45 -4.16
N HIS A 12 25.79 8.43 -4.07
CA HIS A 12 24.71 8.25 -5.03
C HIS A 12 23.40 8.21 -4.23
N PRO A 13 22.77 9.36 -3.94
CA PRO A 13 21.33 9.35 -3.74
C PRO A 13 20.74 8.83 -5.05
N VAL A 14 20.19 7.60 -4.99
CA VAL A 14 19.46 7.01 -6.10
C VAL A 14 18.42 8.05 -6.51
N PRO A 15 18.42 8.52 -7.77
CA PRO A 15 17.44 9.50 -8.19
C PRO A 15 16.07 8.86 -8.01
N MET A 16 15.26 9.47 -7.12
CA MET A 16 13.80 9.29 -7.09
C MET A 16 13.26 9.83 -8.41
N SER A 17 13.47 9.07 -9.48
CA SER A 17 12.91 9.31 -10.79
C SER A 17 11.42 9.01 -10.70
N GLY A 18 10.64 10.02 -10.34
CA GLY A 18 9.27 10.34 -10.78
C GLY A 18 8.40 9.23 -11.37
N GLN A 19 8.33 8.05 -10.76
CA GLN A 19 7.36 7.02 -11.08
C GLN A 19 6.09 7.36 -10.29
N GLY A 20 5.05 7.75 -11.05
CA GLY A 20 3.83 8.36 -10.56
C GLY A 20 3.28 7.69 -9.30
N HIS A 21 3.18 8.49 -8.24
CA HIS A 21 2.28 8.26 -7.12
C HIS A 21 0.97 7.70 -7.65
N GLY A 22 0.45 6.61 -7.10
CA GLY A 22 -0.67 5.81 -7.63
C GLY A 22 -2.03 6.50 -7.81
N TYR A 23 -2.05 7.82 -7.95
CA TYR A 23 -2.99 8.54 -8.78
C TYR A 23 -2.65 8.24 -10.25
N ASP A 24 -3.46 7.43 -10.92
CA ASP A 24 -3.71 7.75 -12.33
C ASP A 24 -4.39 9.12 -12.28
N ALA A 25 -3.62 10.20 -12.28
CA ALA A 25 -4.09 11.46 -12.81
C ALA A 25 -4.08 11.22 -14.32
N PRO A 26 -5.21 10.83 -14.96
CA PRO A 26 -5.27 10.94 -16.40
C PRO A 26 -4.86 12.38 -16.73
N ALA A 27 -4.00 12.54 -17.74
CA ALA A 27 -3.71 13.86 -18.27
C ALA A 27 -5.04 14.60 -18.46
N GLY A 28 -5.28 15.65 -17.66
CA GLY A 28 -6.54 16.41 -17.66
C GLY A 28 -7.36 16.46 -16.36
N LEU A 29 -6.93 15.90 -15.22
CA LEU A 29 -7.57 16.24 -13.93
C LEU A 29 -7.15 17.64 -13.48
N SER A 30 -8.13 18.47 -13.13
CA SER A 30 -7.89 19.79 -12.52
C SER A 30 -7.28 19.65 -11.12
N SER A 31 -6.58 20.67 -10.63
CA SER A 31 -6.13 20.73 -9.23
C SER A 31 -7.28 20.42 -8.26
N GLY A 32 -7.08 19.50 -7.33
CA GLY A 32 -8.11 19.07 -6.38
C GLY A 32 -9.10 18.03 -6.91
N GLN A 33 -8.94 17.52 -8.14
CA GLN A 33 -9.70 16.37 -8.63
C GLN A 33 -8.87 15.08 -8.50
N TYR A 34 -9.46 14.05 -7.89
CA TYR A 34 -8.79 12.78 -7.60
C TYR A 34 -9.53 11.62 -8.26
N ARG A 35 -8.76 10.58 -8.61
CA ARG A 35 -9.27 9.30 -9.13
C ARG A 35 -8.60 8.14 -8.41
N LEU A 36 -9.34 7.47 -7.55
CA LEU A 36 -8.85 6.29 -6.82
C LEU A 36 -9.23 5.03 -7.59
N ARG A 37 -8.23 4.20 -7.91
CA ARG A 37 -8.46 2.88 -8.50
C ARG A 37 -9.08 1.97 -7.44
N ARG A 38 -10.01 1.12 -7.87
CA ARG A 38 -10.69 0.15 -7.00
C ARG A 38 -10.61 -1.23 -7.64
N PHE A 39 -9.96 -2.16 -6.96
CA PHE A 39 -9.87 -3.54 -7.43
C PHE A 39 -11.28 -4.14 -7.58
N GLY A 40 -11.57 -4.70 -8.76
CA GLY A 40 -12.87 -5.29 -9.10
C GLY A 40 -14.04 -4.31 -9.23
N GLY A 41 -13.81 -3.00 -9.21
CA GLY A 41 -14.88 -1.99 -9.22
C GLY A 41 -14.59 -0.79 -10.12
N ARG A 42 -15.59 0.10 -10.23
CA ARG A 42 -15.39 1.41 -10.89
C ARG A 42 -14.48 2.29 -10.01
N PRO A 43 -13.55 3.04 -10.60
CA PRO A 43 -12.77 4.03 -9.87
C PRO A 43 -13.67 5.06 -9.17
N ILE A 44 -13.23 5.55 -8.01
CA ILE A 44 -13.88 6.63 -7.29
C ILE A 44 -13.28 7.93 -7.80
N VAL A 45 -14.11 8.82 -8.34
CA VAL A 45 -13.70 10.13 -8.83
C VAL A 45 -14.40 11.20 -8.01
N PHE A 46 -13.65 12.14 -7.48
CA PHE A 46 -14.18 13.21 -6.64
C PHE A 46 -13.33 14.48 -6.75
N GLN A 47 -13.86 15.58 -6.23
CA GLN A 47 -13.09 16.80 -5.96
C GLN A 47 -12.95 16.98 -4.45
N GLY A 48 -11.79 17.43 -3.99
CA GLY A 48 -11.51 17.53 -2.58
C GLY A 48 -10.07 17.93 -2.28
N THR A 49 -9.61 17.52 -1.11
CA THR A 49 -8.23 17.74 -0.64
C THR A 49 -7.74 16.48 0.09
N GLU A 50 -6.47 16.16 -0.07
CA GLU A 50 -5.80 15.12 0.71
C GLU A 50 -5.59 15.61 2.14
N LEU A 51 -6.07 14.84 3.12
CA LEU A 51 -5.92 15.16 4.54
C LEU A 51 -4.63 14.54 5.10
N ALA A 52 -4.35 13.29 4.74
CA ALA A 52 -3.21 12.56 5.24
C ALA A 52 -2.77 11.45 4.29
N MET A 53 -1.48 11.14 4.34
CA MET A 53 -0.85 10.04 3.63
C MET A 53 0.28 9.46 4.48
N ALA A 54 0.35 8.14 4.59
CA ALA A 54 1.49 7.44 5.16
C ALA A 54 1.87 6.23 4.30
N MET A 55 3.16 5.86 4.31
CA MET A 55 3.66 4.69 3.61
C MET A 55 4.69 3.92 4.44
N SER A 56 4.68 2.59 4.32
CA SER A 56 5.56 1.70 5.11
C SER A 56 6.82 1.27 4.37
N PHE A 57 7.36 2.12 3.49
CA PHE A 57 8.51 1.75 2.67
C PHE A 57 9.74 1.45 3.51
N THR A 58 10.20 0.20 3.46
CA THR A 58 11.44 -0.25 4.10
C THR A 58 12.31 -0.96 3.05
N PRO A 59 13.55 -0.49 2.80
CA PRO A 59 14.47 -1.15 1.88
C PRO A 59 14.65 -2.63 2.20
N GLY A 60 14.57 -3.48 1.17
CA GLY A 60 14.72 -4.93 1.31
C GLY A 60 13.43 -5.70 1.63
N LEU A 61 12.31 -5.02 1.91
CA LEU A 61 11.02 -5.70 1.97
C LEU A 61 10.45 -5.98 0.56
N PRO A 62 9.75 -7.11 0.37
CA PRO A 62 9.19 -7.49 -0.94
C PRO A 62 7.96 -6.67 -1.34
N TYR A 63 7.35 -5.96 -0.38
CA TYR A 63 6.19 -5.11 -0.59
C TYR A 63 6.12 -4.02 0.48
N TRP A 64 5.34 -2.96 0.21
CA TRP A 64 4.99 -1.93 1.19
C TRP A 64 3.53 -1.51 1.03
N PHE A 65 3.00 -0.83 2.06
CA PHE A 65 1.65 -0.27 2.05
C PHE A 65 1.69 1.25 1.93
N GLU A 66 0.59 1.81 1.43
CA GLU A 66 0.27 3.24 1.45
C GLU A 66 -1.19 3.42 1.86
N ILE A 67 -1.45 4.37 2.76
CA ILE A 67 -2.79 4.79 3.16
C ILE A 67 -2.95 6.25 2.75
N ASN A 68 -4.04 6.58 2.06
CA ASN A 68 -4.42 7.94 1.73
C ASN A 68 -5.83 8.23 2.25
N LEU A 69 -6.01 9.37 2.91
CA LEU A 69 -7.30 9.88 3.36
C LEU A 69 -7.57 11.25 2.73
N PHE A 70 -8.78 11.43 2.21
CA PHE A 70 -9.21 12.67 1.57
C PHE A 70 -10.47 13.22 2.25
N ARG A 71 -10.70 14.52 2.06
CA ARG A 71 -11.99 15.17 2.27
C ARG A 71 -12.52 15.65 0.94
N ALA A 72 -13.64 15.08 0.50
CA ALA A 72 -14.33 15.51 -0.71
C ALA A 72 -15.17 16.78 -0.44
N ASN A 73 -15.47 17.52 -1.51
CA ASN A 73 -16.25 18.77 -1.45
C ASN A 73 -17.71 18.53 -1.03
N ASP A 74 -18.23 17.30 -1.16
CA ASP A 74 -19.55 16.89 -0.67
C ASP A 74 -19.54 16.49 0.82
N GLY A 75 -18.38 16.62 1.48
CA GLY A 75 -18.18 16.27 2.90
C GLY A 75 -17.82 14.81 3.14
N SER A 76 -17.90 13.94 2.12
CA SER A 76 -17.49 12.55 2.25
C SER A 76 -15.97 12.40 2.38
N CYS A 77 -15.53 11.24 2.88
CA CYS A 77 -14.12 10.95 3.14
C CYS A 77 -13.68 9.72 2.33
N PRO A 78 -13.22 9.90 1.08
CA PRO A 78 -12.59 8.83 0.32
C PRO A 78 -11.32 8.33 0.98
N VAL A 79 -11.14 7.01 1.00
CA VAL A 79 -9.97 6.31 1.54
C VAL A 79 -9.38 5.43 0.46
N CYS A 80 -8.05 5.34 0.42
CA CYS A 80 -7.33 4.37 -0.40
C CYS A 80 -6.28 3.65 0.44
N VAL A 81 -6.26 2.32 0.38
CA VAL A 81 -5.17 1.49 0.86
C VAL A 81 -4.56 0.78 -0.35
N LYS A 82 -3.26 0.96 -0.55
CA LYS A 82 -2.51 0.35 -1.65
C LYS A 82 -1.44 -0.58 -1.09
N LYS A 83 -1.22 -1.68 -1.77
CA LYS A 83 -0.10 -2.60 -1.54
C LYS A 83 0.71 -2.68 -2.81
N PHE A 84 1.97 -2.30 -2.70
CA PHE A 84 2.91 -2.29 -3.82
C PHE A 84 3.94 -3.39 -3.65
N PHE A 85 4.41 -3.96 -4.75
CA PHE A 85 5.47 -4.95 -4.73
C PHE A 85 6.76 -4.42 -5.34
N SER A 86 7.89 -4.83 -4.76
CA SER A 86 9.22 -4.52 -5.28
C SER A 86 9.50 -5.28 -6.60
N SER A 87 8.80 -6.40 -6.83
CA SER A 87 8.90 -7.20 -8.05
C SER A 87 7.89 -6.73 -9.09
N SER A 88 8.33 -6.62 -10.35
CA SER A 88 7.44 -6.32 -11.49
C SER A 88 6.55 -7.49 -11.91
N GLU A 89 6.79 -8.69 -11.39
CA GLU A 89 5.98 -9.88 -11.68
C GLU A 89 4.70 -9.95 -10.83
N GLU A 90 4.71 -9.24 -9.70
CA GLU A 90 3.58 -9.14 -8.80
C GLU A 90 2.65 -8.00 -9.21
N LYS A 91 1.36 -8.14 -8.89
CA LYS A 91 0.37 -7.10 -9.16
C LYS A 91 0.09 -6.31 -7.91
N ASP A 92 0.21 -5.00 -8.02
CA ASP A 92 -0.19 -4.09 -6.95
C ASP A 92 -1.71 -4.18 -6.71
N PHE A 93 -2.09 -4.02 -5.44
CA PHE A 93 -3.48 -3.96 -5.02
C PHE A 93 -3.83 -2.53 -4.64
N ALA A 94 -5.03 -2.11 -5.05
CA ALA A 94 -5.62 -0.82 -4.67
C ALA A 94 -7.06 -1.04 -4.19
N ARG A 95 -7.26 -0.89 -2.89
CA ARG A 95 -8.56 -0.92 -2.24
C ARG A 95 -8.96 0.52 -1.94
N ALA A 96 -10.14 0.91 -2.39
CA ALA A 96 -10.64 2.26 -2.18
C ALA A 96 -12.15 2.23 -1.92
N TRP A 97 -12.58 3.08 -0.99
CA TRP A 97 -13.97 3.22 -0.57
C TRP A 97 -14.23 4.66 -0.13
N VAL A 98 -15.50 4.98 0.13
CA VAL A 98 -15.93 6.31 0.60
C VAL A 98 -16.59 6.13 1.96
N ALA A 99 -16.05 6.79 2.97
CA ALA A 99 -16.66 6.89 4.29
C ALA A 99 -17.52 8.16 4.39
N PRO A 100 -18.59 8.15 5.22
CA PRO A 100 -19.45 9.32 5.39
C PRO A 100 -18.83 10.43 6.24
N SER A 101 -17.83 10.13 7.07
CA SER A 101 -17.14 11.10 7.94
C SER A 101 -15.68 10.68 8.16
N ILE A 102 -14.88 11.53 8.81
CA ILE A 102 -13.50 11.19 9.17
C ILE A 102 -13.49 10.02 10.15
N GLU A 103 -14.34 10.04 11.18
CA GLU A 103 -14.42 9.00 12.20
C GLU A 103 -14.70 7.64 11.55
N ALA A 104 -15.70 7.59 10.65
CA ALA A 104 -16.00 6.38 9.90
C ALA A 104 -14.86 5.97 8.95
N ALA A 105 -14.06 6.93 8.46
CA ALA A 105 -12.88 6.63 7.66
C ALA A 105 -11.78 5.98 8.51
N LEU A 106 -11.50 6.53 9.70
CA LEU A 106 -10.51 5.98 10.64
C LEU A 106 -10.91 4.58 11.11
N ASP A 107 -12.17 4.39 11.52
CA ASP A 107 -12.73 3.08 11.88
C ASP A 107 -12.55 2.07 10.73
N SER A 108 -12.78 2.50 9.48
CA SER A 108 -12.62 1.63 8.31
C SER A 108 -11.16 1.29 7.99
N ILE A 109 -10.23 2.19 8.28
CA ILE A 109 -8.78 1.95 8.12
C ILE A 109 -8.32 0.93 9.17
N GLU A 110 -8.74 1.09 10.42
CA GLU A 110 -8.39 0.18 11.51
C GLU A 110 -8.96 -1.23 11.35
N THR A 111 -10.16 -1.34 10.78
CA THR A 111 -10.86 -2.63 10.59
C THR A 111 -10.57 -3.30 9.24
N PHE A 112 -9.88 -2.62 8.32
CA PHE A 112 -9.50 -3.21 7.04
C PHE A 112 -8.54 -4.39 7.23
N ASP A 113 -8.87 -5.54 6.64
CA ASP A 113 -8.03 -6.73 6.67
C ASP A 113 -7.22 -6.87 5.36
N PRO A 114 -5.91 -6.57 5.36
CA PRO A 114 -5.07 -6.70 4.17
C PRO A 114 -4.81 -8.15 3.77
N ALA A 115 -5.23 -9.14 4.58
CA ALA A 115 -5.09 -10.56 4.25
C ALA A 115 -5.88 -10.97 3.00
N GLU A 116 -6.95 -10.24 2.66
CA GLU A 116 -7.73 -10.50 1.44
C GLU A 116 -6.91 -10.32 0.15
N ASP A 117 -5.81 -9.56 0.22
CA ASP A 117 -4.88 -9.28 -0.88
C ASP A 117 -3.61 -10.16 -0.82
N VAL A 118 -3.64 -11.26 -0.03
CA VAL A 118 -2.57 -12.26 -0.01
C VAL A 118 -2.85 -13.32 -1.09
N PRO A 119 -2.01 -13.43 -2.14
CA PRO A 119 -2.23 -14.41 -3.19
C PRO A 119 -1.99 -15.82 -2.66
N VAL A 120 -2.94 -16.72 -2.88
CA VAL A 120 -2.73 -18.16 -2.64
C VAL A 120 -1.87 -18.70 -3.78
N ARG A 121 -0.57 -18.86 -3.54
CA ARG A 121 0.42 -19.34 -4.54
C ARG A 121 0.45 -20.85 -4.69
N VAL A 122 -0.31 -21.57 -3.87
CA VAL A 122 -0.43 -23.03 -3.92
C VAL A 122 -1.37 -23.38 -5.06
N SER A 123 -0.87 -24.13 -6.05
CA SER A 123 -1.75 -24.75 -7.03
C SER A 123 -2.51 -25.89 -6.35
N LEU A 124 -3.70 -25.58 -5.81
CA LEU A 124 -4.61 -26.58 -5.25
C LEU A 124 -5.17 -27.52 -6.34
N SER A 125 -4.92 -27.20 -7.60
CA SER A 125 -5.31 -27.96 -8.78
C SER A 125 -4.25 -28.99 -9.15
N ALA A 126 -4.35 -30.17 -8.52
CA ALA A 126 -4.09 -31.52 -9.05
C ALA A 126 -3.66 -32.40 -7.86
N GLY A 127 -4.33 -33.55 -7.66
CA GLY A 127 -4.14 -34.47 -6.54
C GLY A 127 -2.75 -35.12 -6.45
N SER A 128 -1.72 -34.29 -6.29
CA SER A 128 -0.29 -34.60 -6.35
C SER A 128 0.45 -34.15 -5.10
N MET A 129 -0.13 -33.28 -4.27
CA MET A 129 0.46 -32.91 -2.98
C MET A 129 0.21 -34.01 -1.95
N THR A 130 1.28 -34.42 -1.28
CA THR A 130 1.21 -35.21 -0.06
C THR A 130 0.59 -34.39 1.08
N PRO A 131 0.07 -35.02 2.13
CA PRO A 131 -0.43 -34.32 3.31
C PRO A 131 0.60 -33.36 3.94
N ALA A 132 1.88 -33.76 3.97
CA ALA A 132 2.96 -32.95 4.51
C ALA A 132 3.20 -31.67 3.67
N GLU A 133 3.14 -31.77 2.35
CA GLU A 133 3.26 -30.60 1.47
C GLU A 133 2.07 -29.66 1.61
N MET A 134 0.85 -30.20 1.77
CA MET A 134 -0.35 -29.40 2.02
C MET A 134 -0.25 -28.64 3.35
N GLU A 135 0.23 -29.31 4.40
CA GLU A 135 0.46 -28.69 5.71
C GLU A 135 1.52 -27.57 5.62
N ALA A 136 2.65 -27.84 4.97
CA ALA A 136 3.70 -26.83 4.79
C ALA A 136 3.18 -25.60 4.02
N ALA A 137 2.39 -25.81 2.97
CA ALA A 137 1.80 -24.74 2.18
C ALA A 137 0.74 -23.92 2.97
N ALA A 138 -0.03 -24.59 3.85
CA ALA A 138 -0.95 -23.91 4.74
C ALA A 138 -0.22 -23.08 5.81
N MET A 139 0.87 -23.61 6.38
CA MET A 139 1.71 -22.87 7.34
C MET A 139 2.36 -21.64 6.69
N ASP A 140 2.86 -21.77 5.46
CA ASP A 140 3.43 -20.65 4.72
C ASP A 140 2.38 -19.56 4.44
N LEU A 141 1.18 -19.94 3.97
CA LEU A 141 0.08 -18.99 3.79
C LEU A 141 -0.31 -18.29 5.10
N GLN A 142 -0.38 -19.04 6.21
CA GLN A 142 -0.69 -18.47 7.52
C GLN A 142 0.39 -17.47 7.97
N ALA A 143 1.67 -17.77 7.75
CA ALA A 143 2.76 -16.86 8.05
C ALA A 143 2.67 -15.58 7.20
N GLN A 144 2.37 -15.71 5.89
CA GLN A 144 2.17 -14.57 5.01
C GLN A 144 1.02 -13.66 5.47
N VAL A 145 -0.13 -14.26 5.85
CA VAL A 145 -1.29 -13.53 6.38
C VAL A 145 -0.95 -12.78 7.66
N THR A 146 -0.29 -13.44 8.61
CA THR A 146 0.15 -12.80 9.86
C THR A 146 1.08 -11.63 9.58
N ASN A 147 2.10 -11.83 8.74
CA ASN A 147 3.08 -10.78 8.41
C ASN A 147 2.41 -9.56 7.76
N VAL A 148 1.49 -9.79 6.83
CA VAL A 148 0.76 -8.72 6.13
C VAL A 148 -0.11 -7.92 7.10
N ARG A 149 -0.84 -8.58 8.00
CA ARG A 149 -1.65 -7.92 9.02
C ARG A 149 -0.80 -7.11 9.99
N THR A 150 0.30 -7.67 10.49
CA THR A 150 1.21 -6.97 11.40
C THR A 150 1.83 -5.74 10.74
N HIS A 151 2.31 -5.87 9.50
CA HIS A 151 2.92 -4.76 8.76
C HIS A 151 1.92 -3.62 8.53
N TYR A 152 0.69 -3.95 8.10
CA TYR A 152 -0.36 -2.95 7.94
C TYR A 152 -0.75 -2.29 9.26
N ALA A 153 -0.93 -3.07 10.35
CA ALA A 153 -1.26 -2.52 11.65
C ALA A 153 -0.18 -1.55 12.18
N SER A 154 1.10 -1.82 11.91
CA SER A 154 2.19 -0.88 12.20
C SER A 154 2.03 0.44 11.44
N LEU A 155 1.71 0.37 10.14
CA LEU A 155 1.46 1.58 9.33
C LEU A 155 0.23 2.35 9.82
N VAL A 156 -0.85 1.67 10.21
CA VAL A 156 -2.05 2.32 10.77
C VAL A 156 -1.70 3.09 12.04
N GLY A 157 -0.91 2.50 12.95
CA GLY A 157 -0.46 3.19 14.15
C GLY A 157 0.36 4.45 13.84
N GLU A 158 1.26 4.38 12.86
CA GLU A 158 2.03 5.54 12.40
C GLU A 158 1.12 6.60 11.76
N PHE A 159 0.20 6.20 10.89
CA PHE A 159 -0.74 7.08 10.20
C PHE A 159 -1.62 7.86 11.19
N LEU A 160 -2.20 7.16 12.19
CA LEU A 160 -3.03 7.79 13.22
C LEU A 160 -2.21 8.75 14.09
N HIS A 161 -0.99 8.36 14.46
CA HIS A 161 -0.09 9.24 15.23
C HIS A 161 0.24 10.54 14.47
N GLN A 162 0.50 10.45 13.16
CA GLN A 162 0.77 11.61 12.32
C GLN A 162 -0.46 12.51 12.17
N LEU A 163 -1.66 11.91 12.07
CA LEU A 163 -2.91 12.66 11.96
C LEU A 163 -3.23 13.44 13.24
N ASP A 164 -2.99 12.86 14.42
CA ASP A 164 -3.18 13.52 15.71
C ASP A 164 -2.18 14.67 15.95
N ALA A 165 -1.02 14.63 15.30
CA ALA A 165 0.04 15.63 15.43
C ALA A 165 -0.10 16.82 14.45
N ALA A 166 -1.02 16.75 13.49
CA ALA A 166 -1.25 17.75 12.44
C ALA A 166 -2.31 18.79 12.83
#